data_AF-A0A0F8ZYD9-F1
#
_entry.id   AF-A0A0F8ZYD9-F1
#
_cell.length_a   1.000
_cell.length_b   1.000
_cell.length_c   1.000
_cell.angle_alpha   90.00
_cell.angle_beta   90.00
_cell.angle_gamma   90.00
#
_symmetry.space_group_name_H-M   'P 1'
#
loop_
_entity.id
_entity.type
_entity.pdbx_description
1 polymer ?
#
loop_
_entity_poly.entity_id
_entity_poly.type
_entity_poly.pdbx_seq_one_letter_code
_entity_poly.pdbx_strand_id
1 'polypeptide(L)'
;MKAPDGNKLAILNALNQGGFISGQLLGEQLGISRAAVSKHMQSLQEMGLDIFKVSGKGYSLNNNVGLLEQTKIQHYYQSLGAHTAQVEVQPIIDSTNSELMRRIAAKQALESGTVVVAEMQQAGRGRRGRV
;
A
#
# COMPACT_ATOMS: atom_id res chain seq x y z
N MET A 1 -16.58 7.72 -7.54
CA MET A 1 -15.12 7.97 -7.59
C MET A 1 -14.42 6.93 -6.71
N LYS A 2 -13.70 5.96 -7.29
CA LYS A 2 -12.71 5.20 -6.52
C LYS A 2 -11.67 6.22 -6.08
N ALA A 3 -11.47 6.37 -4.78
CA ALA A 3 -10.42 7.24 -4.30
C ALA A 3 -9.07 6.72 -4.84
N PRO A 4 -8.13 7.60 -5.19
CA PRO A 4 -6.82 7.16 -5.65
C PRO A 4 -6.19 6.29 -4.56
N ASP A 5 -5.61 5.15 -4.96
CA ASP A 5 -4.99 4.20 -4.03
C ASP A 5 -3.93 4.87 -3.13
N GLY A 6 -3.35 6.00 -3.57
CA GLY A 6 -2.45 6.85 -2.80
C GLY A 6 -3.02 7.39 -1.49
N ASN A 7 -4.34 7.63 -1.37
CA ASN A 7 -4.92 8.14 -0.13
C ASN A 7 -4.91 7.10 1.00
N LYS A 8 -5.03 5.81 0.68
CA LYS A 8 -4.99 4.74 1.68
C LYS A 8 -3.59 4.60 2.27
N LEU A 9 -2.56 4.63 1.43
CA LEU A 9 -1.17 4.59 1.88
C LEU A 9 -0.82 5.81 2.74
N ALA A 10 -1.28 7.01 2.33
CA ALA A 10 -1.06 8.21 3.11
C ALA A 10 -1.74 8.15 4.50
N ILE A 11 -2.97 7.63 4.57
CA ILE A 11 -3.66 7.38 5.84
C ILE A 11 -2.89 6.38 6.70
N LEU A 12 -2.43 5.27 6.13
CA LEU A 12 -1.65 4.26 6.87
C LEU A 12 -0.34 4.84 7.41
N ASN A 13 0.39 5.59 6.59
CA ASN A 13 1.61 6.28 7.01
C ASN A 13 1.35 7.24 8.18
N ALA A 14 0.24 7.99 8.13
CA ALA A 14 -0.15 8.87 9.24
C ALA A 14 -0.44 8.07 10.52
N LEU A 15 -1.21 6.98 10.42
CA LEU A 15 -1.53 6.13 11.58
C LEU A 15 -0.29 5.41 12.15
N ASN A 16 0.67 5.02 11.31
CA ASN A 16 1.92 4.38 11.71
C ASN A 16 2.85 5.29 12.52
N GLN A 17 2.65 6.61 12.50
CA GLN A 17 3.35 7.54 13.41
C GLN A 17 2.92 7.35 14.88
N GLY A 18 1.82 6.63 15.11
CA GLY A 18 1.30 6.29 16.43
C GLY A 18 0.32 7.33 16.97
N GLY A 19 -0.36 6.96 18.05
CA GLY A 19 -1.35 7.82 18.71
C GLY A 19 -2.68 7.90 17.96
N PHE A 20 -3.54 8.83 18.39
CA PHE A 20 -4.84 9.08 17.77
C PHE A 20 -4.75 10.25 16.80
N ILE A 21 -5.30 10.07 15.61
CA ILE A 21 -5.47 11.13 14.62
C ILE A 21 -6.94 11.32 14.31
N SER A 22 -7.43 12.55 14.41
CA SER A 22 -8.83 12.85 14.12
C SER A 22 -9.13 12.70 12.63
N GLY A 23 -10.34 12.24 12.30
CA GLY A 23 -10.77 12.15 10.90
C GLY A 23 -10.90 13.51 10.21
N GLN A 24 -10.99 14.60 10.98
CA GLN A 24 -10.96 15.97 10.44
C GLN A 24 -9.54 16.33 10.02
N LEU A 25 -8.55 16.10 10.90
CA LEU A 25 -7.13 16.39 10.61
C LEU A 25 -6.64 15.61 9.39
N LEU A 26 -6.97 14.32 9.29
CA LEU A 26 -6.66 13.53 8.08
C LEU A 26 -7.34 14.09 6.82
N GLY A 27 -8.57 14.58 6.96
CA GLY A 27 -9.29 15.19 5.84
C GLY A 27 -8.61 16.47 5.36
N GLU A 28 -8.21 17.33 6.29
CA GLU A 28 -7.46 18.57 6.01
C GLU A 28 -6.10 18.28 5.37
N GLN A 29 -5.32 17.35 5.94
CA GLN A 29 -4.00 16.98 5.42
C GLN A 29 -4.04 16.38 4.01
N LEU A 30 -5.08 15.61 3.70
CA LEU A 30 -5.22 14.90 2.43
C LEU A 30 -6.11 15.62 1.41
N GLY A 31 -6.70 16.77 1.78
CA GLY A 31 -7.62 17.52 0.93
C GLY A 31 -8.91 16.77 0.61
N ILE A 32 -9.40 15.91 1.52
CA ILE A 32 -10.62 15.11 1.35
C ILE A 32 -11.60 15.33 2.50
N SER A 33 -12.88 15.01 2.28
CA SER A 33 -13.89 15.15 3.32
C SER A 33 -13.69 14.15 4.46
N ARG A 34 -14.14 14.50 5.67
CA ARG A 34 -14.18 13.58 6.82
C ARG A 34 -14.96 12.29 6.51
N ALA A 35 -16.00 12.38 5.68
CA ALA A 35 -16.76 11.22 5.23
C ALA A 35 -15.91 10.31 4.32
N ALA A 36 -15.10 10.88 3.42
CA ALA A 36 -14.15 10.13 2.61
C ALA A 36 -13.09 9.44 3.48
N VAL A 37 -12.55 10.11 4.50
CA VAL A 37 -11.64 9.49 5.48
C VAL A 37 -12.31 8.29 6.16
N SER A 38 -13.56 8.44 6.63
CA SER A 38 -14.28 7.33 7.27
C SER A 38 -14.45 6.14 6.33
N LYS A 39 -14.72 6.38 5.04
CA LYS A 39 -14.82 5.32 4.03
C LYS A 39 -13.48 4.63 3.79
N HIS A 40 -12.38 5.39 3.79
CA HIS A 40 -11.03 4.82 3.69
C HIS A 40 -10.68 3.97 4.91
N MET A 41 -10.99 4.43 6.12
CA MET A 41 -10.76 3.68 7.36
C MET A 41 -11.51 2.35 7.34
N GLN A 42 -12.80 2.37 6.97
CA GLN A 42 -13.59 1.16 6.82
C GLN A 42 -12.99 0.20 5.80
N SER A 43 -12.57 0.71 4.63
CA SER A 43 -11.91 -0.10 3.61
C SER A 43 -10.58 -0.70 4.09
N LEU A 44 -9.81 0.01 4.92
CA LEU A 44 -8.56 -0.50 5.50
C LEU A 44 -8.84 -1.59 6.55
N GLN A 45 -9.88 -1.42 7.37
CA GLN A 45 -10.33 -2.44 8.32
C GLN A 45 -10.79 -3.72 7.58
N GLU A 46 -11.52 -3.58 6.48
CA GLU A 46 -11.92 -4.70 5.61
C GLU A 46 -10.72 -5.43 4.97
N MET A 47 -9.57 -4.75 4.85
CA MET A 47 -8.30 -5.37 4.42
C MET A 47 -7.58 -6.12 5.54
N GLY A 48 -8.15 -6.15 6.75
CA GLY A 48 -7.59 -6.87 7.91
C GLY A 48 -6.68 -6.01 8.80
N LEU A 49 -6.64 -4.69 8.58
CA LEU A 49 -5.87 -3.78 9.44
C LEU A 49 -6.62 -3.50 10.74
N ASP A 50 -5.92 -3.64 11.86
CA ASP A 50 -6.46 -3.41 13.20
C ASP A 50 -6.49 -1.91 13.54
N ILE A 51 -7.38 -1.20 12.86
CA ILE A 51 -7.66 0.23 13.07
C ILE A 51 -8.89 0.33 13.96
N PHE A 52 -8.79 1.12 15.03
CA PHE A 52 -9.91 1.37 15.94
C PHE A 52 -10.19 2.87 16.06
N LYS A 53 -11.42 3.20 16.44
CA LYS A 53 -11.92 4.57 16.55
C LYS A 53 -12.40 4.84 17.97
N VAL A 54 -11.96 5.95 18.55
CA VAL A 54 -12.47 6.46 19.82
C VAL A 54 -13.17 7.78 19.60
N SER A 55 -14.43 7.88 20.07
CA SER A 55 -15.20 9.11 19.98
C SER A 55 -14.47 10.27 20.67
N GLY A 56 -14.40 11.42 20.02
CA GLY A 56 -13.66 12.59 20.51
C GLY A 56 -12.13 12.55 20.31
N LYS A 57 -11.52 11.38 20.04
CA LYS A 57 -10.06 11.28 19.78
C LYS A 57 -9.72 11.07 18.31
N GLY A 58 -10.44 10.18 17.62
CA GLY A 58 -10.16 9.84 16.23
C GLY A 58 -9.83 8.37 16.03
N TYR A 59 -8.95 8.10 15.07
CA TYR A 59 -8.51 6.78 14.65
C TYR A 59 -7.10 6.50 15.16
N SER A 60 -6.82 5.24 15.46
CA SER A 60 -5.48 4.76 15.79
C SER A 60 -5.31 3.34 15.28
N LEU A 61 -4.07 2.96 15.03
CA LEU A 61 -3.69 1.63 14.61
C LEU A 61 -3.14 0.88 15.83
N ASN A 62 -3.68 -0.30 16.12
CA ASN A 62 -3.31 -1.06 17.31
C ASN A 62 -1.87 -1.58 17.27
N ASN A 63 -1.43 -1.99 16.07
CA ASN A 63 -0.07 -2.48 15.82
C ASN A 63 0.53 -1.75 14.63
N ASN A 64 1.76 -1.29 14.75
CA ASN A 64 2.47 -0.66 13.64
C ASN A 64 2.60 -1.64 12.47
N VAL A 65 2.33 -1.18 11.26
CA VAL A 65 2.45 -2.00 10.05
C VAL A 65 3.79 -1.69 9.40
N GLY A 66 4.64 -2.70 9.25
CA GLY A 66 5.92 -2.59 8.55
C GLY A 66 5.73 -2.43 7.05
N LEU A 67 5.36 -1.23 6.60
CA LEU A 67 5.17 -0.91 5.18
C LEU A 67 6.48 -1.02 4.42
N LEU A 68 6.39 -1.49 3.18
CA LEU A 68 7.46 -1.57 2.22
C LEU A 68 7.85 -0.17 1.76
N GLU A 69 9.15 0.13 1.89
CA GLU A 69 9.73 1.38 1.41
C GLU A 69 10.67 1.09 0.24
N GLN A 70 10.28 1.51 -0.97
CA GLN A 70 11.04 1.26 -2.19
C GLN A 70 12.50 1.72 -2.09
N THR A 71 12.72 2.91 -1.52
CA THR A 71 14.07 3.49 -1.32
C THR A 71 14.92 2.65 -0.37
N LYS A 72 14.34 2.15 0.73
CA LYS A 72 15.05 1.26 1.66
C LYS A 72 15.40 -0.08 1.00
N ILE A 73 14.45 -0.67 0.28
CA ILE A 73 14.68 -1.94 -0.44
C ILE A 73 15.80 -1.77 -1.46
N GLN A 74 15.76 -0.69 -2.26
CA GLN A 74 16.80 -0.40 -3.24
C GLN A 74 18.16 -0.20 -2.58
N HIS A 75 18.22 0.53 -1.47
CA HIS A 75 19.46 0.76 -0.73
C HIS A 75 20.06 -0.54 -0.21
N TYR A 76 19.26 -1.41 0.41
CA TYR A 76 19.73 -2.72 0.86
C TYR A 76 20.14 -3.63 -0.30
N TYR A 77 19.43 -3.58 -1.43
CA TYR A 77 19.82 -4.36 -2.60
C TYR A 77 21.18 -3.92 -3.17
N GLN A 78 21.40 -2.61 -3.25
CA GLN A 78 22.66 -2.02 -3.67
C GLN A 78 23.83 -2.35 -2.74
N SER A 79 23.59 -2.40 -1.42
CA SER A 79 24.64 -2.73 -0.45
C SER A 79 25.09 -4.20 -0.52
N LEU A 80 24.31 -5.08 -1.15
CA LEU A 80 24.70 -6.46 -1.47
C LEU A 80 25.55 -6.58 -2.75
N GLY A 81 25.91 -5.46 -3.40
CA GLY A 81 26.70 -5.45 -4.64
C GLY A 81 25.89 -5.69 -5.91
N ALA A 82 24.56 -5.63 -5.83
CA ALA A 82 23.66 -5.79 -6.96
C ALA A 82 23.14 -4.43 -7.47
N HIS A 83 23.19 -4.20 -8.78
CA HIS A 83 22.95 -2.86 -9.35
C HIS A 83 21.87 -2.80 -10.43
N THR A 84 21.34 -3.94 -10.85
CA THR A 84 20.51 -4.03 -12.07
C THR A 84 19.03 -4.25 -11.83
N ALA A 85 18.59 -4.53 -10.59
CA ALA A 85 17.17 -4.74 -10.32
C ALA A 85 16.47 -3.40 -10.12
N GLN A 86 15.43 -3.17 -10.92
CA GLN A 86 14.44 -2.13 -10.68
C GLN A 86 13.34 -2.72 -9.80
N VAL A 87 13.28 -2.28 -8.53
CA VAL A 87 12.23 -2.69 -7.60
C VAL A 87 11.13 -1.64 -7.57
N GLU A 88 9.91 -2.07 -7.85
CA GLU A 88 8.69 -1.27 -7.74
C GLU A 88 7.85 -1.76 -6.56
N VAL A 89 7.45 -0.82 -5.69
CA VAL A 89 6.53 -1.11 -4.57
C VAL A 89 5.12 -0.63 -4.93
N GLN A 90 4.16 -1.55 -4.93
CA GLN A 90 2.76 -1.28 -5.20
C GLN A 90 1.93 -1.37 -3.91
N PRO A 91 1.17 -0.34 -3.51
CA PRO A 91 0.39 -0.40 -2.28
C PRO A 91 -0.67 -1.49 -2.34
N ILE A 92 -1.49 -1.50 -3.38
CA ILE A 92 -2.54 -2.49 -3.60
C ILE A 92 -2.55 -2.82 -5.08
N ILE A 93 -2.48 -4.10 -5.40
CA ILE A 93 -2.56 -4.59 -6.78
C ILE A 93 -3.45 -5.83 -6.84
N ASP A 94 -3.90 -6.21 -8.03
CA ASP A 94 -4.57 -7.50 -8.21
C ASP A 94 -3.58 -8.65 -7.96
N SER A 95 -2.48 -8.70 -8.72
CA SER A 95 -1.42 -9.71 -8.62
C SER A 95 -0.14 -9.17 -9.24
N THR A 96 0.99 -9.25 -8.53
CA THR A 96 2.30 -8.80 -9.03
C THR A 96 2.72 -9.58 -10.27
N ASN A 97 2.47 -10.90 -10.29
CA ASN A 97 2.73 -11.74 -11.45
C ASN A 97 1.86 -11.33 -12.65
N SER A 98 0.57 -11.09 -12.42
CA SER A 98 -0.35 -10.70 -13.50
C SER A 98 0.02 -9.34 -14.08
N GLU A 99 0.48 -8.42 -13.24
CA GLU A 99 0.98 -7.12 -13.69
C GLU A 99 2.20 -7.24 -14.60
N LEU A 100 3.24 -7.97 -14.18
CA LEU A 100 4.42 -8.19 -15.02
C LEU A 100 4.04 -8.86 -16.36
N MET A 101 3.15 -9.86 -16.34
CA MET A 101 2.68 -10.51 -17.56
C MET A 101 1.93 -9.55 -18.50
N ARG A 102 1.11 -8.64 -17.95
CA ARG A 102 0.42 -7.61 -18.75
C ARG A 102 1.42 -6.67 -19.43
N ARG A 103 2.44 -6.21 -18.71
CA ARG A 103 3.48 -5.32 -19.26
C ARG A 103 4.28 -5.99 -20.37
N ILE A 104 4.63 -7.26 -20.20
CA ILE A 104 5.28 -8.08 -21.25
C ILE A 104 4.38 -8.19 -22.49
N ALA A 105 3.11 -8.57 -22.30
CA ALA A 105 2.16 -8.70 -23.40
C ALA A 105 1.94 -7.38 -24.15
N ALA A 106 1.98 -6.25 -23.43
CA ALA A 106 1.92 -4.90 -23.99
C ALA A 106 3.23 -4.42 -24.63
N LYS A 107 4.28 -5.24 -24.67
CA LYS A 107 5.62 -4.91 -25.18
C LYS A 107 6.23 -3.67 -24.52
N GLN A 108 5.93 -3.45 -23.25
CA GLN A 108 6.62 -2.42 -22.48
C GLN A 108 8.08 -2.84 -22.26
N ALA A 109 9.00 -1.88 -22.32
CA ALA A 109 10.40 -2.12 -22.02
C ALA A 109 10.52 -2.50 -20.54
N LEU A 110 10.98 -3.73 -20.27
CA LEU A 110 11.27 -4.23 -18.93
C LEU A 110 12.72 -4.69 -18.92
N GLU A 111 13.48 -4.25 -17.94
CA GLU A 111 14.85 -4.67 -17.75
C GLU A 111 14.89 -6.07 -17.13
N SER A 112 15.92 -6.85 -17.49
CA SER A 112 16.10 -8.14 -16.84
C SER A 112 16.37 -7.92 -15.35
N GLY A 113 15.55 -8.53 -14.49
CA GLY A 113 15.60 -8.31 -13.05
C GLY A 113 14.64 -7.24 -12.54
N THR A 114 13.69 -6.74 -13.34
CA THR A 114 12.55 -5.95 -12.80
C THR A 114 11.75 -6.79 -11.80
N VAL A 115 11.49 -6.21 -10.63
CA VAL A 115 10.76 -6.83 -9.53
C VAL A 115 9.59 -5.93 -9.13
N VAL A 116 8.40 -6.51 -9.03
CA VAL A 116 7.22 -5.84 -8.45
C VAL A 116 6.90 -6.52 -7.12
N VAL A 117 6.90 -5.74 -6.04
CA VAL A 117 6.43 -6.17 -4.72
C VAL A 117 5.19 -5.37 -4.35
N ALA A 118 4.32 -5.95 -3.53
CA ALA A 118 3.09 -5.29 -3.11
C ALA A 118 2.78 -5.52 -1.64
N GLU A 119 2.15 -4.53 -0.98
CA GLU A 119 1.65 -4.70 0.39
C GLU A 119 0.47 -5.67 0.43
N MET A 120 -0.42 -5.56 -0.56
CA MET A 120 -1.61 -6.38 -0.66
C MET A 120 -1.93 -6.77 -2.10
N GLN A 121 -2.20 -8.07 -2.32
CA GLN A 121 -2.76 -8.59 -3.56
C GLN A 121 -4.23 -8.92 -3.37
N GLN A 122 -5.11 -8.34 -4.18
CA GLN A 122 -6.55 -8.59 -4.13
C GLN A 122 -6.98 -9.87 -4.89
N ALA A 123 -6.13 -10.33 -5.80
CA ALA A 123 -6.35 -11.50 -6.64
C ALA A 123 -5.06 -12.30 -6.82
N GLY A 124 -4.29 -12.46 -5.72
CA GLY A 124 -3.13 -13.34 -5.68
C GLY A 124 -3.52 -14.77 -6.09
N ARG A 125 -2.68 -15.44 -6.85
CA ARG A 125 -2.96 -16.80 -7.32
C ARG A 125 -1.78 -17.74 -7.11
N GLY A 126 -2.08 -18.91 -6.58
CA GLY A 126 -1.18 -20.05 -6.52
C GLY A 126 -1.28 -20.96 -7.73
N ARG A 127 -0.53 -22.07 -7.69
CA ARG A 127 -0.60 -23.11 -8.72
C ARG A 127 -1.99 -23.75 -8.77
N ARG A 128 -2.41 -24.18 -9.97
CA ARG A 128 -3.67 -24.90 -10.21
C ARG A 128 -4.92 -24.12 -9.77
N GLY A 129 -4.88 -22.79 -9.85
CA GLY A 129 -6.04 -21.93 -9.63
C GLY A 129 -6.40 -21.66 -8.16
N ARG A 130 -5.52 -21.98 -7.20
CA ARG A 130 -5.71 -21.59 -5.79
C ARG A 130 -5.65 -20.07 -5.65
N VAL A 131 -6.48 -19.54 -4.74
CA VAL A 131 -6.55 -18.13 -4.34
C VAL A 131 -6.22 -18.04 -2.86
#